data_AF-A0A916ZSV5-F1
#
_entry.id   AF-A0A916ZSV5-F1
#
_cell.length_a   1.000
_cell.length_b   1.000
_cell.length_c   1.000
_cell.angle_alpha   90.00
_cell.angle_beta   90.00
_cell.angle_gamma   90.00
#
_symmetry.space_group_name_H-M   'P 1'
#
loop_
_entity.id
_entity.type
_entity.pdbx_description
1 polymer ?
#
loop_
_entity_poly.entity_id
_entity_poly.type
_entity_poly.pdbx_seq_one_letter_code
_entity_poly.pdbx_strand_id
1 'polypeptide(L)'
;MSVPSAIAEPQNLSSDETMRLARVWTLALEVWRSEVEARDFLLRPHAMLADRRPIDVILASEGGAEAVLGCLGRLCHGSAA
;
A
#
# COMPACT_ATOMS: atom_id res chain seq x y z
N MET A 1 -4.59 -42.05 -0.02
CA MET A 1 -4.64 -41.38 -1.32
C MET A 1 -4.68 -39.88 -1.03
N SER A 2 -3.51 -39.22 -1.04
CA SER A 2 -3.37 -37.82 -0.62
C SER A 2 -3.37 -36.90 -1.82
N VAL A 3 -4.32 -35.99 -1.88
CA VAL A 3 -4.13 -34.71 -2.58
C VAL A 3 -4.77 -33.60 -1.75
N PRO A 4 -4.03 -32.90 -0.87
CA PRO A 4 -4.45 -31.59 -0.40
C PRO A 4 -3.83 -30.55 -1.32
N SER A 5 -4.55 -30.20 -2.39
CA SER A 5 -4.30 -28.95 -3.12
C SER A 5 -4.83 -27.80 -2.26
N ALA A 6 -3.99 -27.27 -1.38
CA ALA A 6 -4.17 -25.94 -0.84
C ALA A 6 -3.92 -24.94 -1.96
N ILE A 7 -4.92 -24.75 -2.83
CA ILE A 7 -5.00 -23.53 -3.63
C ILE A 7 -5.27 -22.45 -2.59
N ALA A 8 -4.26 -21.64 -2.26
CA ALA A 8 -4.46 -20.47 -1.43
C ALA A 8 -5.58 -19.65 -2.07
N GLU A 9 -6.71 -19.50 -1.37
CA GLU A 9 -7.79 -18.67 -1.87
C GLU A 9 -7.22 -17.29 -2.16
N PRO A 10 -7.58 -16.66 -3.28
CA PRO A 10 -7.20 -15.27 -3.51
C PRO A 10 -7.72 -14.49 -2.31
N GLN A 11 -6.79 -13.90 -1.54
CA GLN A 11 -7.11 -13.12 -0.34
C GLN A 11 -8.06 -11.99 -0.78
N ASN A 12 -9.36 -12.19 -0.61
CA ASN A 12 -10.35 -11.21 -1.02
C ASN A 12 -10.31 -10.07 -0.01
N LEU A 13 -9.88 -8.88 -0.47
CA LEU A 13 -9.93 -7.69 0.35
C LEU A 13 -11.40 -7.38 0.68
N SER A 14 -11.66 -6.98 1.91
CA SER A 14 -12.93 -6.33 2.25
C SER A 14 -13.12 -5.07 1.40
N SER A 15 -14.36 -4.62 1.28
CA SER A 15 -14.67 -3.35 0.59
C SER A 15 -13.86 -2.19 1.18
N ASP A 16 -13.72 -2.14 2.50
CA ASP A 16 -12.98 -1.08 3.18
C ASP A 16 -11.48 -1.12 2.88
N GLU A 17 -10.86 -2.31 2.90
CA GLU A 17 -9.47 -2.50 2.51
C GLU A 17 -9.24 -2.12 1.04
N THR A 18 -10.17 -2.49 0.16
CA THR A 18 -10.13 -2.14 -1.27
C THR A 18 -10.21 -0.62 -1.46
N MET A 19 -11.13 0.06 -0.77
CA MET A 19 -11.26 1.51 -0.84
C MET A 19 -10.02 2.23 -0.30
N ARG A 20 -9.45 1.78 0.81
CA ARG A 20 -8.19 2.33 1.34
C ARG A 20 -7.04 2.17 0.34
N LEU A 21 -6.87 0.98 -0.21
CA LEU A 21 -5.83 0.70 -1.18
C LEU A 21 -6.01 1.54 -2.45
N ALA A 22 -7.23 1.64 -2.98
CA ALA A 22 -7.53 2.46 -4.15
C ALA A 22 -7.21 3.95 -3.91
N ARG A 23 -7.54 4.49 -2.74
CA ARG A 23 -7.21 5.89 -2.38
C ARG A 23 -5.71 6.15 -2.39
N VAL A 24 -4.92 5.26 -1.78
CA VAL A 24 -3.45 5.37 -1.76
C VAL A 24 -2.86 5.18 -3.15
N TRP A 25 -3.37 4.22 -3.92
CA TRP A 25 -2.93 3.95 -5.28
C TRP A 25 -3.08 5.17 -6.19
N THR A 26 -4.23 5.85 -6.13
CA THR A 26 -4.48 7.06 -6.91
C THR A 26 -3.44 8.15 -6.62
N LEU A 27 -3.17 8.44 -5.34
CA LEU A 27 -2.17 9.44 -4.98
C LEU A 27 -0.75 9.01 -5.38
N ALA A 28 -0.42 7.72 -5.24
CA ALA A 28 0.86 7.20 -5.70
C ALA A 28 1.05 7.41 -7.21
N LEU A 29 0.03 7.17 -8.03
CA LEU A 29 0.09 7.45 -9.45
C LEU A 29 0.26 8.95 -9.76
N GLU A 30 -0.33 9.83 -8.96
CA GLU A 30 -0.10 11.28 -9.12
C GLU A 30 1.35 11.67 -8.80
N VAL A 31 1.97 11.05 -7.79
CA VAL A 31 3.37 11.29 -7.38
C VAL A 31 4.35 10.79 -8.46
N TRP A 32 4.25 9.51 -8.83
CA TRP A 32 5.25 8.85 -9.68
C TRP A 32 4.93 8.89 -11.16
N ARG A 33 3.65 9.04 -11.53
CA ARG A 33 3.18 8.95 -12.93
C ARG A 33 3.59 7.65 -13.63
N SER A 34 3.83 6.60 -12.84
CA SER A 34 4.29 5.28 -13.27
C SER A 34 3.68 4.22 -12.36
N GLU A 35 2.92 3.30 -12.95
CA GLU A 35 2.35 2.17 -12.21
C GLU A 35 3.44 1.25 -11.63
N VAL A 36 4.57 1.13 -12.33
CA VAL A 36 5.69 0.30 -11.86
C VAL A 36 6.29 0.90 -10.59
N GLU A 37 6.53 2.21 -10.57
CA GLU A 37 7.11 2.89 -9.41
C GLU A 37 6.12 2.98 -8.24
N ALA A 38 4.84 3.26 -8.53
CA ALA A 38 3.79 3.26 -7.51
C ALA A 38 3.63 1.87 -6.86
N ARG A 39 3.66 0.80 -7.66
CA ARG A 39 3.63 -0.58 -7.16
C ARG A 39 4.90 -0.91 -6.37
N ASP A 40 6.07 -0.52 -6.87
CA ASP A 40 7.34 -0.72 -6.17
C ASP A 40 7.35 -0.05 -4.80
N PHE A 41 6.82 1.17 -4.69
CA PHE A 41 6.63 1.84 -3.41
C PHE A 41 5.77 1.00 -2.46
N LEU A 42 4.60 0.53 -2.91
CA LEU A 42 3.68 -0.25 -2.08
C LEU A 42 4.26 -1.58 -1.57
N LEU A 43 5.16 -2.19 -2.34
CA LEU A 43 5.71 -3.52 -2.09
C LEU A 43 7.08 -3.51 -1.41
N ARG A 44 7.76 -2.37 -1.32
CA ARG A 44 9.07 -2.23 -0.68
C ARG A 44 8.94 -1.76 0.78
N PRO A 45 9.73 -2.32 1.70
CA PRO A 45 9.91 -1.76 3.04
C PRO A 45 10.25 -0.27 2.99
N HIS A 46 9.58 0.53 3.82
CA HIS A 46 9.76 1.98 3.83
C HIS A 46 10.15 2.48 5.21
N ALA A 47 11.27 3.22 5.30
CA ALA A 47 11.85 3.67 6.56
C ALA A 47 10.87 4.50 7.43
N MET A 48 10.06 5.37 6.80
CA MET A 48 9.06 6.16 7.53
C MET A 48 7.88 5.33 8.08
N LEU A 49 7.80 4.04 7.76
CA LEU A 49 6.76 3.11 8.19
C LEU A 49 7.34 2.00 9.08
N ALA A 50 8.43 2.29 9.80
CA ALA A 50 9.16 1.33 10.62
C ALA A 50 9.58 0.08 9.82
N ASP A 51 10.09 0.30 8.61
CA ASP A 51 10.52 -0.74 7.67
C ASP A 51 9.44 -1.75 7.28
N ARG A 52 8.16 -1.37 7.43
CA ARG A 52 7.04 -2.14 6.90
C ARG A 52 6.77 -1.74 5.46
N ARG A 53 6.21 -2.68 4.68
CA ARG A 53 5.71 -2.36 3.34
C ARG A 53 4.44 -1.52 3.47
N PRO A 54 4.26 -0.46 2.66
CA PRO A 54 3.05 0.34 2.72
C PRO A 54 1.77 -0.47 2.57
N ILE A 55 1.74 -1.50 1.70
CA ILE A 55 0.55 -2.35 1.53
C ILE A 55 0.11 -3.03 2.84
N ASP A 56 1.05 -3.53 3.64
CA ASP A 56 0.73 -4.20 4.92
C ASP A 56 0.20 -3.20 5.95
N VAL A 57 0.62 -1.94 5.87
CA VAL A 57 0.19 -0.86 6.76
C VAL A 57 -1.22 -0.40 6.40
N ILE A 58 -1.51 -0.24 5.11
CA ILE A 58 -2.83 0.16 4.58
C ILE A 58 -3.90 -0.86 4.93
N LEU A 59 -3.60 -2.15 4.77
CA LEU A 59 -4.56 -3.22 5.02
C LEU A 59 -4.86 -3.35 6.51
N ALA A 60 -3.86 -3.13 7.37
CA ALA A 60 -4.02 -3.27 8.82
C ALA A 60 -5.03 -2.30 9.45
N SER A 61 -5.19 -1.07 8.94
CA SER A 61 -6.17 -0.10 9.46
C SER A 61 -6.31 1.17 8.61
N GLU A 62 -7.39 1.93 8.84
CA GLU A 62 -7.56 3.28 8.31
C GLU A 62 -6.43 4.23 8.71
N GLY A 63 -6.01 4.21 9.98
CA GLY A 63 -4.88 5.01 10.46
C GLY A 63 -3.56 4.68 9.75
N GLY A 64 -3.38 3.40 9.37
CA GLY A 64 -2.26 2.97 8.55
C GLY A 64 -2.30 3.57 7.14
N ALA A 65 -3.46 3.56 6.49
CA ALA A 65 -3.62 4.21 5.19
C ALA A 65 -3.35 5.73 5.25
N GLU A 66 -3.85 6.41 6.27
CA GLU A 66 -3.57 7.84 6.51
C GLU A 66 -2.08 8.14 6.70
N ALA A 67 -1.36 7.27 7.43
CA ALA A 67 0.09 7.41 7.60
C ALA A 67 0.84 7.29 6.26
N VAL A 68 0.43 6.37 5.39
CA VAL A 68 1.01 6.21 4.05
C VAL A 68 0.69 7.41 3.16
N LEU A 69 -0.56 7.90 3.17
CA LEU A 69 -0.95 9.11 2.45
C LEU A 69 -0.15 10.33 2.88
N GLY A 70 0.08 10.49 4.19
CA GLY A 70 0.95 11.54 4.72
C GLY A 70 2.40 11.45 4.22
N CYS A 71 2.93 10.23 4.03
CA CYS A 71 4.25 10.04 3.41
C CYS A 71 4.25 10.48 1.94
N LEU A 72 3.23 10.07 1.17
CA LEU A 72 3.08 10.46 -0.24
C LEU A 72 2.92 11.97 -0.40
N GLY A 73 2.11 12.62 0.44
CA GLY A 73 1.92 14.07 0.41
C GLY A 73 3.22 14.84 0.63
N ARG A 74 4.08 14.38 1.55
CA ARG A 74 5.40 14.99 1.78
C ARG A 74 6.33 14.82 0.57
N LEU A 75 6.31 13.66 -0.08
CA LEU A 75 7.09 13.40 -1.30
C LEU A 75 6.60 14.26 -2.47
N CYS A 76 5.28 14.41 -2.63
CA CYS A 76 4.66 15.21 -3.70
C CYS A 76 4.98 16.71 -3.61
N HIS A 77 5.23 17.24 -2.41
CA HIS A 77 5.40 18.69 -2.19
C HIS A 77 6.81 19.08 -1.74
N GLY A 78 7.75 18.13 -1.72
CA GLY A 78 9.17 18.39 -1.42
C GLY A 78 9.46 18.75 0.04
N SER A 79 8.53 18.52 0.96
CA SER A 79 8.68 18.88 2.37
C SER A 79 9.13 17.68 3.19
N ALA A 80 10.39 17.28 3.01
CA ALA A 80 11.15 16.69 4.10
C ALA A 80 11.78 17.86 4.89
N ALA A 81 11.02 18.41 5.84
CA ALA A 81 11.50 19.40 6.80
C ALA A 81 11.55 18.77 8.19
#